data_AF-A0A3N5WSQ2-F1
#
_entry.id   AF-A0A3N5WSQ2-F1
#
_cell.length_a   1.000
_cell.length_b   1.000
_cell.length_c   1.000
_cell.angle_alpha   90.00
_cell.angle_beta   90.00
_cell.angle_gamma   90.00
#
_symmetry.space_group_name_H-M   'P 1'
#
loop_
_entity.id
_entity.type
_entity.pdbx_description
1 polymer ?
#
loop_
_entity_poly.entity_id
_entity_poly.type
_entity_poly.pdbx_seq_one_letter_code
_entity_poly.pdbx_strand_id
1 'polypeptide(L)'
;MKSNSNRSDLGAVGIVLFLFLTFGTFAFAGTYGGGKGDPNEPYQIWTAEQMNQIGSYPNDWTQNFRLMANIDLSNYSGTAFNIIGTLGNPFTGTFDG
;
A
#
# COMPACT_ATOMS: atom_id res chain seq x y z
N MET A 1 3.51 13.99 67.84
CA MET A 1 4.63 14.07 66.87
C MET A 1 4.85 12.71 66.25
N LYS A 2 4.31 12.48 65.04
CA LYS A 2 4.93 11.63 64.02
C LYS A 2 4.39 12.09 62.67
N SER A 3 5.17 12.95 62.03
CA SER A 3 5.01 13.31 60.62
C SER A 3 5.29 12.04 59.81
N ASN A 4 4.36 11.60 58.96
CA ASN A 4 4.63 10.59 57.96
C ASN A 4 4.56 11.22 56.57
N SER A 5 5.62 10.94 55.82
CA SER A 5 6.08 11.59 54.61
C SER A 5 5.18 11.36 53.40
N ASN A 6 5.03 12.41 52.58
CA ASN A 6 4.91 12.45 51.11
C ASN A 6 5.21 11.11 50.41
N ARG A 7 4.48 10.70 49.36
CA ARG A 7 4.36 11.41 48.07
C ARG A 7 3.08 11.00 47.32
N SER A 8 2.31 12.00 46.88
CA SER A 8 1.28 11.85 45.85
C SER A 8 1.93 11.89 44.47
N ASP A 9 2.33 10.73 43.95
CA ASP A 9 2.71 10.55 42.54
C ASP A 9 1.72 9.60 41.87
N LEU A 10 0.68 10.17 41.24
CA LEU A 10 -0.07 9.53 40.16
C LEU A 10 -0.75 10.62 39.31
N GLY A 11 -0.01 11.69 39.02
CA GLY A 11 -0.32 12.54 37.87
C GLY A 11 0.12 11.82 36.59
N ALA A 12 -0.72 10.97 36.01
CA ALA A 12 -0.46 10.41 34.67
C ALA A 12 -1.60 9.61 33.98
N VAL A 13 -2.76 9.32 34.59
CA VAL A 13 -3.69 8.34 33.97
C VAL A 13 -5.05 8.93 33.56
N GLY A 14 -5.36 10.17 33.96
CA GLY A 14 -6.44 10.94 33.37
C GLY A 14 -5.86 11.96 32.41
N ILE A 15 -5.96 11.72 31.10
CA ILE A 15 -6.13 12.70 30.01
C ILE A 15 -5.83 12.00 28.66
N VAL A 16 -6.91 11.66 27.96
CA VAL A 16 -7.13 12.06 26.55
C VAL A 16 -6.56 11.19 25.42
N LEU A 17 -7.53 10.80 24.57
CA LEU A 17 -7.50 10.63 23.11
C LEU A 17 -6.82 9.40 22.51
N PHE A 18 -7.65 8.58 21.85
CA PHE A 18 -7.49 8.21 20.43
C PHE A 18 -6.04 8.17 19.93
N LEU A 19 -5.36 7.06 20.19
CA LEU A 19 -4.34 6.61 19.27
C LEU A 19 -5.00 5.60 18.34
N PHE A 20 -5.68 6.14 17.32
CA PHE A 20 -5.73 5.51 16.02
C PHE A 20 -4.32 4.98 15.77
N LEU A 21 -4.17 3.65 15.77
CA LEU A 21 -2.91 3.05 15.38
C LEU A 21 -2.63 3.61 14.00
N THR A 22 -1.60 4.42 13.93
CA THR A 22 -1.31 5.31 12.83
C THR A 22 -1.21 4.49 11.56
N PHE A 23 -2.23 4.54 10.71
CA PHE A 23 -2.01 4.38 9.28
C PHE A 23 -1.12 5.54 8.89
N GLY A 24 0.18 5.36 9.08
CA GLY A 24 1.16 6.21 8.45
C GLY A 24 0.91 6.06 6.98
N THR A 25 0.20 7.02 6.39
CA THR A 25 0.21 7.21 4.95
C THR A 25 1.62 7.68 4.63
N PHE A 26 2.57 6.75 4.57
CA PHE A 26 3.65 6.90 3.63
C PHE A 26 2.98 6.83 2.27
N ALA A 27 2.46 7.97 1.81
CA ALA A 27 2.36 8.21 0.39
C ALA A 27 3.80 8.31 -0.10
N PHE A 28 4.45 7.15 -0.24
CA PHE A 28 5.58 7.08 -1.15
C PHE A 28 4.97 7.48 -2.49
N ALA A 29 5.50 8.53 -3.11
CA ALA A 29 5.12 8.92 -4.47
C ALA A 29 5.70 7.90 -5.47
N GLY A 30 5.46 6.61 -5.21
CA GLY A 30 5.80 5.50 -6.08
C GLY A 30 4.66 5.23 -7.04
N THR A 31 4.99 4.57 -8.16
CA THR A 31 4.03 4.16 -9.19
C THR A 31 2.89 3.28 -8.64
N TYR A 32 3.14 2.57 -7.54
CA TYR A 32 2.20 1.63 -6.91
C TYR A 32 2.09 1.92 -5.40
N GLY A 33 1.22 1.18 -4.69
CA GLY A 33 0.97 1.42 -3.26
C GLY A 33 2.05 0.90 -2.30
N GLY A 34 3.15 0.35 -2.81
CA GLY A 34 4.25 -0.18 -2.01
C GLY A 34 4.95 -1.35 -2.71
N GLY A 35 5.94 -1.94 -2.04
CA GLY A 35 6.76 -3.02 -2.57
C GLY A 35 7.88 -2.54 -3.49
N LYS A 36 8.71 -3.49 -3.92
CA LYS A 36 9.88 -3.27 -4.79
C LYS A 36 9.84 -4.09 -6.09
N GLY A 37 8.82 -4.95 -6.25
CA GLY A 37 8.65 -5.79 -7.43
C GLY A 37 9.43 -7.11 -7.38
N ASP A 38 10.22 -7.35 -6.33
CA ASP A 38 10.86 -8.66 -6.12
C ASP A 38 9.89 -9.68 -5.49
N PRO A 39 10.19 -10.98 -5.50
CA PRO A 39 9.27 -12.02 -5.03
C PRO A 39 8.88 -11.92 -3.54
N ASN A 40 9.74 -11.35 -2.69
CA ASN A 40 9.48 -11.21 -1.25
C ASN A 40 8.79 -9.88 -0.93
N GLU A 41 9.01 -8.86 -1.75
CA GLU A 41 8.38 -7.54 -1.65
C GLU A 41 7.67 -7.16 -2.97
N PRO A 42 6.59 -7.87 -3.37
CA PRO A 42 5.88 -7.59 -4.62
C PRO A 42 5.26 -6.19 -4.60
N TYR A 43 5.13 -5.58 -5.77
CA TYR A 43 4.41 -4.32 -5.91
C TYR A 43 2.94 -4.49 -5.49
N GLN A 44 2.47 -3.55 -4.67
CA GLN A 44 1.14 -3.61 -4.09
C GLN A 44 0.15 -2.79 -4.90
N ILE A 45 -0.94 -3.42 -5.34
CA ILE A 45 -2.00 -2.80 -6.14
C ILE A 45 -3.26 -2.66 -5.29
N TRP A 46 -3.61 -1.41 -4.97
CA TRP A 46 -4.74 -1.04 -4.12
C TRP A 46 -5.88 -0.39 -4.90
N THR A 47 -5.59 0.21 -6.05
CA THR A 47 -6.60 0.97 -6.83
C THR A 47 -6.61 0.59 -8.31
N ALA A 48 -7.70 0.96 -8.97
CA ALA A 48 -7.89 0.77 -10.40
C ALA A 48 -6.85 1.54 -11.23
N GLU A 49 -6.47 2.73 -10.77
CA GLU A 49 -5.43 3.55 -11.40
C GLU A 49 -4.07 2.86 -11.34
N GLN A 50 -3.71 2.26 -10.19
CA GLN A 50 -2.46 1.52 -10.03
C GLN A 50 -2.42 0.27 -10.93
N MET A 51 -3.54 -0.45 -11.04
CA MET A 51 -3.68 -1.57 -11.98
C MET A 51 -3.45 -1.10 -13.42
N ASN A 52 -4.09 0.01 -13.82
CA ASN A 52 -3.94 0.58 -15.15
C ASN A 52 -2.52 1.13 -15.42
N GLN A 53 -1.81 1.58 -14.38
CA GLN A 53 -0.44 2.03 -14.49
C GLN A 53 0.50 0.90 -14.90
N ILE A 54 0.28 -0.36 -14.50
CA ILE A 54 1.13 -1.50 -14.90
C ILE A 54 1.30 -1.56 -16.43
N GLY A 55 0.22 -1.33 -17.19
CA GLY A 55 0.26 -1.33 -18.65
C GLY A 55 1.07 -0.16 -19.25
N SER A 56 1.33 0.91 -18.49
CA SER A 56 2.17 2.04 -18.89
C SER A 56 3.66 1.85 -18.59
N TYR A 57 4.06 0.82 -17.84
CA TYR A 57 5.45 0.56 -17.44
C TYR A 57 5.94 -0.82 -17.89
N PRO A 58 6.31 -1.00 -19.17
CA PRO A 58 6.78 -2.28 -19.69
C PRO A 58 8.03 -2.85 -19.00
N ASN A 59 8.84 -1.99 -18.38
CA ASN A 59 10.00 -2.41 -17.59
C ASN A 59 9.60 -3.22 -16.35
N ASP A 60 8.40 -2.99 -15.83
CA ASP A 60 7.90 -3.68 -14.65
C ASP A 60 7.23 -5.02 -15.00
N TRP A 61 7.06 -5.36 -16.28
CA TRP A 61 6.36 -6.60 -16.71
C TRP A 61 7.10 -7.90 -16.39
N THR A 62 8.33 -7.79 -15.86
CA THR A 62 9.12 -8.90 -15.32
C THR A 62 9.02 -9.02 -13.79
N GLN A 63 8.34 -8.07 -13.13
CA GLN A 63 8.29 -7.92 -11.69
C GLN A 63 7.05 -8.60 -11.09
N ASN A 64 7.01 -8.69 -9.76
CA ASN A 64 5.97 -9.39 -9.02
C ASN A 64 4.95 -8.37 -8.47
N PHE A 65 3.66 -8.68 -8.60
CA PHE A 65 2.55 -7.84 -8.19
C PHE A 65 1.57 -8.61 -7.30
N ARG A 66 0.92 -7.91 -6.37
CA ARG A 66 -0.15 -8.45 -5.52
C ARG A 66 -1.31 -7.47 -5.40
N LEU A 67 -2.54 -7.97 -5.56
CA LEU A 67 -3.75 -7.24 -5.19
C LEU A 67 -3.90 -7.17 -3.67
N MET A 68 -4.17 -5.97 -3.19
CA MET A 68 -4.41 -5.71 -1.77
C MET A 68 -5.87 -5.39 -1.46
N ALA A 69 -6.68 -5.19 -2.51
CA ALA A 69 -8.11 -4.93 -2.45
C ALA A 69 -8.78 -5.44 -3.73
N ASN A 70 -10.10 -5.63 -3.68
CA ASN A 70 -10.89 -5.83 -4.89
C ASN A 70 -10.81 -4.57 -5.75
N ILE A 71 -10.47 -4.74 -7.03
CA ILE A 71 -10.31 -3.64 -7.97
C ILE A 71 -11.50 -3.61 -8.93
N ASP A 72 -12.27 -2.52 -8.88
CA ASP A 72 -13.31 -2.25 -9.87
C ASP A 72 -12.72 -1.46 -11.05
N LEU A 73 -12.72 -2.06 -12.24
CA LEU A 73 -12.27 -1.45 -13.48
C LEU A 73 -13.42 -0.91 -14.33
N SER A 74 -14.65 -0.82 -13.80
CA SER A 74 -15.84 -0.35 -14.53
C SER A 74 -15.69 1.05 -15.16
N ASN A 75 -14.81 1.88 -14.60
CA ASN A 75 -14.46 3.20 -15.15
C ASN A 75 -13.56 3.15 -16.40
N TYR A 76 -12.97 2.00 -16.72
CA TYR A 76 -12.12 1.80 -17.89
C TYR A 76 -12.90 1.11 -19.01
N SER A 77 -13.30 1.87 -20.02
CA SER A 77 -14.03 1.38 -21.19
C SER A 77 -13.19 1.40 -22.47
N GLY A 78 -13.43 0.46 -23.39
CA GLY A 78 -12.76 0.42 -24.69
C GLY A 78 -11.24 0.32 -24.54
N THR A 79 -10.50 1.29 -25.09
CA THR A 79 -9.03 1.35 -25.04
C THR A 79 -8.50 2.22 -23.91
N ALA A 80 -9.34 2.60 -22.94
CA ALA A 80 -8.92 3.43 -21.81
C ALA A 80 -8.00 2.69 -20.82
N PHE A 81 -8.10 1.35 -20.79
CA PHE A 81 -7.19 0.52 -20.01
C PHE A 81 -5.91 0.24 -20.79
N ASN A 82 -4.75 0.45 -20.17
CA ASN A 82 -3.46 0.13 -20.74
C ASN A 82 -3.23 -1.38 -20.62
N ILE A 83 -3.16 -2.07 -21.76
CA ILE A 83 -2.94 -3.51 -21.80
C ILE A 83 -1.56 -3.85 -21.22
N ILE A 84 -1.54 -4.87 -20.36
CA ILE A 84 -0.33 -5.41 -19.76
C ILE A 84 0.20 -6.52 -20.65
N GLY A 85 1.44 -6.38 -21.12
CA GLY A 85 2.07 -7.33 -22.02
C GLY A 85 1.63 -7.19 -23.47
N THR A 86 2.50 -7.59 -24.38
CA THR A 86 2.25 -7.73 -25.81
C THR A 86 2.91 -9.01 -26.32
N LEU A 87 2.65 -9.39 -27.57
CA LEU A 87 3.36 -10.54 -28.18
C LEU A 87 4.88 -10.32 -28.26
N GLY A 88 5.35 -9.09 -28.49
CA GLY A 88 6.77 -8.77 -28.59
C GLY A 88 7.46 -8.48 -27.25
N ASN A 89 6.67 -8.13 -26.23
CA ASN A 89 7.14 -7.94 -24.86
C ASN A 89 6.08 -8.49 -23.90
N PRO A 90 6.08 -9.80 -23.65
CA PRO A 90 5.07 -10.43 -22.80
C PRO A 90 5.27 -10.06 -21.34
N PHE A 91 4.17 -10.07 -20.58
CA PHE A 91 4.26 -10.12 -19.12
C PHE A 91 4.84 -11.47 -18.70
N THR A 92 5.93 -11.44 -17.94
CA THR A 92 6.65 -12.64 -17.47
C THR A 92 6.85 -12.64 -15.95
N GLY A 93 6.39 -11.60 -15.26
CA GLY A 93 6.33 -11.52 -13.82
C GLY A 93 5.27 -12.42 -13.20
N THR A 94 5.13 -12.33 -11.87
CA THR A 94 4.06 -13.00 -11.13
C THR A 94 2.97 -12.01 -10.77
N PHE A 95 1.71 -12.43 -10.85
CA PHE A 95 0.57 -11.62 -10.42
C PHE A 95 -0.30 -12.44 -9.44
N ASP A 96 -0.40 -11.97 -8.20
CA ASP A 96 -1.18 -12.57 -7.12
C ASP A 96 -2.46 -11.75 -6.89
N GLY A 97 -3.63 -12.37 -7.04
CA GLY A 97 -4.93 -11.69 -7.15
C GLY A 97 -5.90 -12.01 -6.02
#